data_AF-A0AAV9ZYD6-F1
#
_entry.id   AF-A0AAV9ZYD6-F1
#
_cell.length_a   1.000
_cell.length_b   1.000
_cell.length_c   1.000
_cell.angle_alpha   90.00
_cell.angle_beta   90.00
_cell.angle_gamma   90.00
#
_symmetry.space_group_name_H-M   'P 1'
#
loop_
_entity.id
_entity.type
_entity.pdbx_description
1 polymer ?
#
loop_
_entity_poly.entity_id
_entity_poly.type
_entity_poly.pdbx_seq_one_letter_code
_entity_poly.pdbx_strand_id
1 'polypeptide(L)'
;TIRYARTAFMCSNELPNIFRCCLKPPRWSASAKKKRATGGRKALAPVAVDYCLEVMHREMDALGPLLTTDTATDVGAESLTGFTFLELHARMSVVAPTLVQFMDSLPRRRSSPVITVTTISQLMYENNWSNNRLQKTFSIYFKFKGLIAKGFDVLHALGLVMSHSWISKAICRMSRMTLDELRE
;
A
#
# COMPACT_ATOMS: atom_id res chain seq x y z
N THR A 1 40.05 -16.08 13.45
CA THR A 1 39.61 -15.82 12.05
C THR A 1 38.44 -14.87 12.04
N ILE A 2 38.58 -13.71 11.38
CA ILE A 2 37.54 -12.64 11.30
C ILE A 2 36.19 -13.19 10.80
N ARG A 3 36.22 -14.18 9.90
CA ARG A 3 35.04 -14.85 9.36
C ARG A 3 34.17 -15.51 10.44
N TYR A 4 34.77 -16.22 11.40
CA TYR A 4 34.04 -16.91 12.46
C TYR A 4 33.41 -15.91 13.44
N ALA A 5 34.16 -14.87 13.84
CA ALA A 5 33.65 -13.80 14.69
C ALA A 5 32.48 -13.05 14.02
N ARG A 6 32.56 -12.78 12.70
CA ARG A 6 31.47 -12.17 11.95
C ARG A 6 30.23 -13.05 11.95
N THR A 7 30.36 -14.34 11.64
CA THR A 7 29.21 -15.26 11.67
C THR A 7 28.60 -15.35 13.06
N ALA A 8 29.41 -15.49 14.11
CA ALA A 8 28.94 -15.52 15.49
C ALA A 8 28.20 -14.23 15.87
N PHE A 9 28.72 -13.06 15.45
CA PHE A 9 28.05 -11.77 15.66
C PHE A 9 26.72 -11.65 14.89
N MET A 10 26.66 -12.13 13.65
CA MET A 10 25.43 -12.06 12.84
C MET A 10 24.33 -13.00 13.35
N CYS A 11 24.69 -14.05 14.09
CA CYS A 11 23.75 -14.99 14.72
C CYS A 11 23.43 -14.65 16.19
N SER A 12 24.00 -13.58 16.73
CA SER A 12 23.79 -13.18 18.12
C SER A 12 22.39 -12.58 18.32
N ASN A 13 21.70 -13.04 19.38
CA ASN A 13 20.38 -12.54 19.76
C ASN A 13 20.41 -11.08 20.24
N GLU A 14 21.59 -10.58 20.61
CA GLU A 14 21.84 -9.22 21.06
C GLU A 14 21.93 -8.22 19.90
N LEU A 15 22.12 -8.70 18.66
CA LEU A 15 22.34 -7.87 17.48
C LEU A 15 21.28 -6.78 17.27
N PRO A 16 19.96 -7.05 17.40
CA PRO A 16 18.94 -5.99 17.30
C PRO A 16 19.12 -4.89 18.37
N ASN A 17 19.51 -5.28 19.59
CA ASN A 17 19.76 -4.32 20.66
C ASN A 17 21.02 -3.49 20.41
N ILE A 18 22.06 -4.08 19.81
CA ILE A 18 23.25 -3.36 19.39
C ILE A 18 22.89 -2.29 18.36
N PHE A 19 22.11 -2.63 17.31
CA PHE A 19 21.66 -1.66 16.33
C PHE A 19 20.78 -0.55 16.94
N ARG A 20 19.85 -0.91 17.82
CA ARG A 20 19.04 0.07 18.57
C ARG A 20 19.90 1.01 19.40
N CYS A 21 20.93 0.49 20.07
CA CYS A 21 21.88 1.29 20.84
C CYS A 21 22.74 2.18 19.94
N CYS A 22 23.17 1.72 18.76
CA CYS A 22 23.91 2.56 17.81
C CYS A 22 23.05 3.72 17.29
N LEU A 23 21.76 3.50 17.06
CA LEU A 23 20.79 4.53 16.65
C LEU A 23 20.42 5.47 17.80
N LYS A 24 20.25 4.91 19.01
CA LYS A 24 19.81 5.60 20.22
C LYS A 24 20.70 5.20 21.43
N PRO A 25 21.94 5.71 21.54
CA PRO A 25 22.88 5.32 22.60
C PRO A 25 22.38 5.54 24.03
N PRO A 26 22.50 4.57 24.96
CA PRO A 26 21.97 4.71 26.32
C PRO A 26 22.51 5.95 27.03
N ARG A 27 21.70 6.56 27.91
CA ARG A 27 22.11 7.67 28.77
C ARG A 27 22.42 7.14 30.16
N TRP A 28 23.67 7.24 30.59
CA TRP A 28 24.02 7.06 32.00
C TRP A 28 23.84 8.38 32.75
N SER A 29 23.40 8.35 34.02
CA SER A 29 23.09 9.54 34.84
C SER A 29 24.27 10.53 34.89
N ALA A 30 25.49 10.03 35.04
CA ALA A 30 26.71 10.84 35.05
C ALA A 30 27.05 11.51 33.69
N SER A 31 26.51 10.98 32.58
CA SER A 31 26.73 11.49 31.22
C SER A 31 25.50 12.18 30.63
N ALA A 32 24.43 12.36 31.40
CA ALA A 32 23.19 12.98 30.94
C ALA A 32 23.38 14.43 30.45
N LYS A 33 24.42 15.13 30.95
CA LYS A 33 24.81 16.49 30.55
C LYS A 33 25.70 16.54 29.30
N LYS A 34 26.26 15.42 28.83
CA LYS A 34 27.14 15.37 27.65
C LYS A 34 26.33 15.19 26.37
N LYS A 35 26.83 15.75 25.26
CA LYS A 35 26.24 15.54 23.92
C LYS A 35 26.28 14.05 23.57
N ARG A 36 25.17 13.53 23.06
CA ARG A 36 25.06 12.12 22.66
C ARG A 36 25.97 11.85 21.46
N ALA A 37 26.64 10.71 21.45
CA ALA A 37 27.33 10.24 20.25
C ALA A 37 26.34 10.10 19.08
N THR A 38 26.68 10.67 17.92
CA THR A 38 25.82 10.66 16.73
C THR A 38 26.33 9.76 15.61
N GLY A 39 27.55 9.23 15.72
CA GLY A 39 28.20 8.45 14.66
C GLY A 39 27.36 7.26 14.19
N GLY A 40 26.87 6.44 15.14
CA GLY A 40 26.00 5.30 14.82
C GLY A 40 24.70 5.71 14.13
N ARG A 41 24.05 6.79 14.58
CA ARG A 41 22.86 7.32 13.92
C ARG A 41 23.14 7.80 12.50
N LYS A 42 24.26 8.52 12.28
CA LYS A 42 24.64 9.02 10.95
C LYS A 42 24.93 7.89 9.96
N ALA A 43 25.51 6.79 10.44
CA ALA A 43 25.82 5.63 9.60
C ALA A 43 24.61 4.72 9.35
N LEU A 44 23.82 4.41 10.39
CA LEU A 44 22.77 3.40 10.31
C LEU A 44 21.42 3.94 9.85
N ALA A 45 21.10 5.21 10.12
CA ALA A 45 19.78 5.74 9.77
C ALA A 45 19.53 5.75 8.24
N PRO A 46 20.48 6.19 7.39
CA PRO A 46 20.29 6.13 5.94
C PRO A 46 20.09 4.69 5.45
N VAL A 47 20.95 3.76 5.90
CA VAL A 47 20.88 2.34 5.53
C VAL A 47 19.53 1.72 5.93
N ALA A 48 19.02 2.05 7.12
CA ALA A 48 17.73 1.56 7.57
C ALA A 48 16.57 2.10 6.70
N VAL A 49 16.64 3.38 6.31
CA VAL A 49 15.65 4.00 5.41
C VAL A 49 15.71 3.34 4.03
N ASP A 50 16.89 3.19 3.44
CA ASP A 50 17.08 2.57 2.13
C ASP A 50 16.52 1.13 2.11
N TYR A 51 16.82 0.35 3.16
CA TYR A 51 16.30 -1.00 3.31
C TYR A 51 14.77 -1.01 3.46
N CYS A 52 14.19 -0.10 4.24
CA CYS A 52 12.74 0.02 4.36
C CYS A 52 12.08 0.36 3.02
N LEU A 53 12.66 1.26 2.23
CA LEU A 53 12.16 1.61 0.90
C LEU A 53 12.23 0.41 -0.05
N GLU A 54 13.33 -0.34 -0.04
CA GLU A 54 13.48 -1.55 -0.85
C GLU A 54 12.40 -2.59 -0.50
N VAL A 55 12.15 -2.81 0.78
CA VAL A 55 11.10 -3.72 1.26
C VAL A 55 9.72 -3.23 0.81
N MET A 56 9.42 -1.94 0.98
CA MET A 56 8.14 -1.36 0.56
C MET A 56 7.91 -1.46 -0.95
N HIS A 57 8.93 -1.19 -1.78
CA HIS A 57 8.81 -1.37 -3.23
C HIS A 57 8.55 -2.82 -3.62
N ARG A 58 9.27 -3.77 -3.02
CA ARG A 58 9.06 -5.20 -3.26
C ARG A 58 7.65 -5.65 -2.86
N GLU A 59 7.17 -5.17 -1.73
CA GLU A 59 5.81 -5.44 -1.26
C GLU A 59 4.76 -4.82 -2.20
N MET A 60 4.99 -3.60 -2.71
CA MET A 60 4.13 -2.97 -3.71
C MET A 60 4.08 -3.78 -5.01
N ASP A 61 5.21 -4.24 -5.53
CA ASP A 61 5.24 -5.10 -6.72
C ASP A 61 4.47 -6.41 -6.50
N ALA A 62 4.61 -7.02 -5.32
CA ALA A 62 3.89 -8.23 -4.94
C ALA A 62 2.37 -8.01 -4.80
N LEU A 63 1.93 -6.79 -4.50
CA LEU A 63 0.51 -6.42 -4.45
C LEU A 63 -0.12 -6.22 -5.84
N GLY A 64 0.66 -6.03 -6.90
CA GLY A 64 0.15 -5.77 -8.26
C GLY A 64 -0.92 -6.77 -8.71
N PRO A 65 -0.68 -8.09 -8.65
CA PRO A 65 -1.66 -9.10 -9.04
C PRO A 65 -2.97 -9.08 -8.23
N LEU A 66 -2.93 -8.60 -6.98
CA LEU A 66 -4.10 -8.50 -6.11
C LEU A 66 -5.04 -7.35 -6.53
N LEU A 67 -4.46 -6.27 -7.05
CA LEU A 67 -5.15 -5.02 -7.38
C LEU A 67 -5.34 -4.80 -8.89
N THR A 68 -4.73 -5.64 -9.72
CA THR A 68 -4.99 -5.68 -11.15
C THR A 68 -6.34 -6.33 -11.42
N THR A 69 -7.10 -5.76 -12.34
CA THR A 69 -8.27 -6.42 -12.95
C THR A 69 -7.92 -6.75 -14.39
N ASP A 70 -8.26 -7.95 -14.84
CA ASP A 70 -8.12 -8.31 -16.24
C ASP A 70 -9.02 -7.40 -17.09
N THR A 71 -8.43 -6.70 -18.05
CA THR A 71 -9.11 -5.79 -18.97
C THR A 71 -10.27 -6.41 -19.75
N ALA A 72 -10.28 -7.73 -19.92
CA ALA A 72 -11.36 -8.46 -20.59
C ALA A 72 -12.62 -8.59 -19.70
N THR A 73 -12.45 -8.71 -18.38
CA THR A 73 -13.52 -8.98 -17.40
C THR A 73 -13.69 -7.84 -16.38
N ASP A 74 -13.01 -6.71 -16.58
CA ASP A 74 -12.84 -5.64 -15.59
C ASP A 74 -14.11 -4.87 -15.20
N VAL A 75 -15.25 -5.14 -15.83
CA VAL A 75 -16.55 -4.55 -15.47
C VAL A 75 -17.62 -5.61 -15.15
N GLY A 76 -17.23 -6.89 -15.06
CA GLY A 76 -18.13 -7.95 -14.63
C GLY A 76 -18.59 -7.74 -13.19
N ALA A 77 -19.83 -8.15 -12.88
CA ALA A 77 -20.41 -8.02 -11.54
C ALA A 77 -19.50 -8.65 -10.47
N GLU A 78 -18.99 -9.85 -10.73
CA GLU A 78 -18.07 -10.57 -9.84
C GLU A 78 -16.76 -9.82 -9.57
N SER A 79 -16.20 -9.16 -10.58
CA SER A 79 -14.97 -8.37 -10.43
C SER A 79 -15.15 -7.19 -9.47
N LEU A 80 -16.33 -6.55 -9.54
CA LEU A 80 -16.70 -5.35 -8.80
C LEU A 80 -17.18 -5.62 -7.38
N THR A 81 -17.86 -6.76 -7.15
CA THR A 81 -18.44 -7.12 -5.85
C THR A 81 -17.74 -8.28 -5.14
N GLY A 82 -16.82 -8.98 -5.80
CA GLY A 82 -16.16 -10.19 -5.29
C GLY A 82 -15.07 -9.95 -4.25
N PHE A 83 -15.09 -8.82 -3.54
CA PHE A 83 -14.19 -8.60 -2.40
C PHE A 83 -14.79 -7.62 -1.39
N THR A 84 -14.46 -7.83 -0.11
CA THR A 84 -14.68 -6.85 0.95
C THR A 84 -13.39 -6.13 1.32
N PHE A 85 -13.50 -4.94 1.93
CA PHE A 85 -12.34 -4.23 2.47
C PHE A 85 -11.60 -5.04 3.53
N LEU A 86 -12.31 -5.84 4.32
CA LEU A 86 -11.70 -6.65 5.38
C LEU A 86 -10.88 -7.80 4.80
N GLU A 87 -11.42 -8.51 3.80
CA GLU A 87 -10.70 -9.56 3.07
C GLU A 87 -9.50 -9.01 2.32
N LEU A 88 -9.68 -7.88 1.62
CA LEU A 88 -8.60 -7.25 0.87
C LEU A 88 -7.49 -6.78 1.81
N HIS A 89 -7.86 -6.20 2.95
CA HIS A 89 -6.90 -5.85 4.01
C HIS A 89 -6.15 -7.08 4.52
N ALA A 90 -6.85 -8.16 4.87
CA ALA A 90 -6.21 -9.39 5.36
C ALA A 90 -5.20 -9.95 4.34
N ARG A 91 -5.55 -9.95 3.05
CA ARG A 91 -4.64 -10.36 1.97
C ARG A 91 -3.44 -9.41 1.84
N MET A 92 -3.68 -8.10 1.90
CA MET A 92 -2.60 -7.10 1.90
C MET A 92 -1.67 -7.25 3.11
N SER A 93 -2.18 -7.57 4.30
CA SER A 93 -1.35 -7.79 5.49
C SER A 93 -0.43 -9.00 5.36
N VAL A 94 -0.80 -10.00 4.55
CA VAL A 94 0.03 -11.17 4.27
C VAL A 94 1.10 -10.85 3.22
N VAL A 95 0.72 -10.15 2.15
CA VAL A 95 1.61 -9.85 1.01
C VAL A 95 2.55 -8.67 1.28
N ALA A 96 2.05 -7.66 1.97
CA ALA A 96 2.71 -6.39 2.25
C ALA A 96 2.64 -6.00 3.74
N PRO A 97 3.17 -6.86 4.65
CA PRO A 97 3.06 -6.64 6.09
C PRO A 97 3.74 -5.35 6.55
N THR A 98 4.88 -4.98 5.96
CA THR A 98 5.63 -3.78 6.36
C THR A 98 4.86 -2.52 5.98
N LEU A 99 4.30 -2.49 4.77
CA LEU A 99 3.49 -1.39 4.28
C LEU A 99 2.24 -1.20 5.14
N VAL A 100 1.52 -2.29 5.44
CA VAL A 100 0.33 -2.23 6.31
C VAL A 100 0.70 -1.75 7.71
N GLN A 101 1.75 -2.31 8.31
CA GLN A 101 2.23 -1.88 9.63
C GLN A 101 2.64 -0.40 9.64
N PHE A 102 3.26 0.08 8.57
CA PHE A 102 3.60 1.49 8.41
C PHE A 102 2.33 2.35 8.42
N MET A 103 1.30 1.98 7.65
CA MET A 103 0.03 2.69 7.61
C MET A 103 -0.69 2.70 8.97
N ASP A 104 -0.66 1.59 9.69
CA ASP A 104 -1.27 1.45 11.02
C ASP A 104 -0.52 2.22 12.12
N SER A 105 0.78 2.46 11.92
CA SER A 105 1.61 3.22 12.86
C SER A 105 1.35 4.73 12.83
N LEU A 106 0.60 5.23 11.83
CA LEU A 106 0.35 6.65 11.66
C LEU A 106 -0.64 7.18 12.72
N PRO A 107 -0.23 8.12 13.60
CA PRO A 107 -0.99 8.48 14.81
C PRO A 107 -2.31 9.23 14.54
N ARG A 108 -2.54 9.69 13.30
CA ARG A 108 -3.74 10.45 12.90
C ARG A 108 -4.81 9.59 12.24
N ARG A 109 -4.57 8.29 12.06
CA ARG A 109 -5.56 7.38 11.48
C ARG A 109 -6.10 6.47 12.58
N ARG A 110 -7.41 6.45 12.76
CA ARG A 110 -8.06 5.27 13.35
C ARG A 110 -7.73 4.14 12.37
N SER A 111 -6.91 3.17 12.79
CA SER A 111 -6.58 2.01 11.95
C SER A 111 -7.90 1.38 11.51
N SER A 112 -8.22 1.60 10.24
CA SER A 112 -9.45 1.15 9.61
C SER A 112 -9.00 0.44 8.34
N PRO A 113 -9.39 -0.83 8.16
CA PRO A 113 -9.08 -1.59 6.96
C PRO A 113 -9.40 -0.82 5.67
N VAL A 114 -10.51 -0.06 5.68
CA VAL A 114 -10.94 0.78 4.55
C VAL A 114 -9.91 1.85 4.21
N ILE A 115 -9.40 2.56 5.21
CA ILE A 115 -8.44 3.65 5.01
C ILE A 115 -7.10 3.10 4.51
N THR A 116 -6.61 2.00 5.12
CA THR A 116 -5.36 1.35 4.74
C THR A 116 -5.43 0.83 3.30
N VAL A 117 -6.46 0.03 2.98
CA VAL A 117 -6.68 -0.53 1.64
C VAL A 117 -6.85 0.55 0.59
N THR A 118 -7.60 1.62 0.89
CA THR A 118 -7.81 2.73 -0.06
C THR A 118 -6.51 3.45 -0.34
N THR A 119 -5.71 3.73 0.68
CA THR A 119 -4.45 4.47 0.50
C THR A 119 -3.41 3.65 -0.24
N ILE A 120 -3.28 2.37 0.09
CA ILE A 120 -2.38 1.46 -0.64
C ILE A 120 -2.85 1.35 -2.10
N SER A 121 -4.15 1.18 -2.34
CA SER A 121 -4.69 1.15 -3.71
C SER A 121 -4.47 2.45 -4.48
N GLN A 122 -4.51 3.62 -3.83
CA GLN A 122 -4.18 4.90 -4.46
C GLN A 122 -2.71 4.96 -4.88
N LEU A 123 -1.79 4.63 -3.97
CA LEU A 123 -0.35 4.59 -4.26
C LEU A 123 -0.04 3.62 -5.41
N MET A 124 -0.68 2.45 -5.40
CA MET A 124 -0.53 1.44 -6.44
C MET A 124 -1.06 1.90 -7.80
N TYR A 125 -2.17 2.63 -7.81
CA TYR A 125 -2.75 3.20 -9.03
C TYR A 125 -1.89 4.31 -9.63
N GLU A 126 -1.31 5.18 -8.80
CA GLU A 126 -0.37 6.22 -9.24
C GLU A 126 0.92 5.61 -9.82
N ASN A 127 1.39 4.50 -9.25
CA ASN A 127 2.57 3.80 -9.74
C ASN A 127 2.29 3.01 -11.03
N ASN A 128 1.12 2.38 -11.14
CA ASN A 128 0.72 1.66 -12.33
C ASN A 128 -0.80 1.72 -12.52
N TRP A 129 -1.23 2.32 -13.64
CA TRP A 129 -2.63 2.50 -13.98
C TRP A 129 -3.42 1.19 -14.12
N SER A 130 -2.76 0.03 -14.30
CA SER A 130 -3.42 -1.27 -14.34
C SER A 130 -3.89 -1.74 -12.95
N ASN A 131 -3.28 -1.24 -11.88
CA ASN A 131 -3.62 -1.56 -10.48
C ASN A 131 -4.78 -0.69 -10.00
N ASN A 132 -5.94 -0.85 -10.63
CA ASN A 132 -7.05 0.08 -10.51
C ASN A 132 -8.35 -0.59 -10.06
N ARG A 133 -8.29 -1.82 -9.52
CA ARG A 133 -9.51 -2.57 -9.14
C ARG A 133 -10.43 -1.75 -8.24
N LEU A 134 -9.87 -1.13 -7.19
CA LEU A 134 -10.65 -0.33 -6.25
C LEU A 134 -11.20 0.94 -6.91
N GLN A 135 -10.39 1.62 -7.72
CA GLN A 135 -10.78 2.81 -8.47
C GLN A 135 -11.92 2.50 -9.43
N LYS A 136 -11.89 1.36 -10.13
CA LYS A 136 -12.99 0.90 -11.00
C LYS A 136 -14.27 0.68 -10.21
N THR A 137 -14.20 -0.03 -9.08
CA THR A 137 -15.36 -0.26 -8.19
C THR A 137 -15.96 1.07 -7.71
N PHE A 138 -15.14 1.99 -7.20
CA PHE A 138 -15.61 3.30 -6.75
C PHE A 138 -16.21 4.13 -7.88
N SER A 139 -15.60 4.08 -9.07
CA SER A 139 -16.08 4.83 -10.22
C SER A 139 -17.51 4.45 -10.59
N ILE A 140 -17.78 3.16 -10.65
CA ILE A 140 -19.09 2.61 -11.00
C ILE A 140 -20.08 2.92 -9.88
N TYR A 141 -19.70 2.67 -8.63
CA TYR A 141 -20.53 2.99 -7.47
C TYR A 141 -20.96 4.46 -7.46
N PHE A 142 -20.02 5.40 -7.56
CA PHE A 142 -20.32 6.82 -7.52
C PHE A 142 -21.14 7.28 -8.72
N LYS A 143 -20.97 6.64 -9.89
CA LYS A 143 -21.75 6.99 -11.07
C LYS A 143 -23.22 6.66 -10.85
N PHE A 144 -23.51 5.48 -10.29
CA PHE A 144 -24.87 5.08 -9.94
C PHE A 144 -25.43 5.85 -8.73
N LYS A 145 -24.59 6.42 -7.88
CA LYS A 145 -25.00 7.36 -6.83
C LYS A 145 -25.24 8.80 -7.34
N GLY A 146 -25.14 9.03 -8.65
CA GLY A 146 -25.46 10.32 -9.25
C GLY A 146 -24.38 11.38 -9.08
N LEU A 147 -23.11 10.98 -8.87
CA LEU A 147 -22.02 11.94 -8.80
C LEU A 147 -21.89 12.70 -10.14
N ILE A 148 -21.88 14.03 -10.06
CA ILE A 148 -21.74 14.91 -11.23
C ILE A 148 -20.32 14.82 -11.82
N ALA A 149 -20.17 15.18 -13.10
CA ALA A 149 -18.88 15.11 -13.80
C ALA A 149 -17.74 15.85 -13.07
N LYS A 150 -18.00 17.05 -12.55
CA LYS A 150 -17.01 17.82 -11.75
C LYS A 150 -16.56 17.06 -10.49
N GLY A 151 -17.44 16.27 -9.88
CA GLY A 151 -17.08 15.43 -8.75
C GLY A 151 -16.14 14.29 -9.15
N PHE A 152 -16.34 13.71 -10.33
CA PHE A 152 -15.41 12.74 -10.90
C PHE A 152 -14.04 13.33 -11.18
N ASP A 153 -13.97 14.55 -11.73
CA ASP A 153 -12.68 15.20 -12.00
C ASP A 153 -11.86 15.39 -10.71
N VAL A 154 -12.52 15.82 -9.62
CA VAL A 154 -11.88 15.96 -8.31
C VAL A 154 -11.42 14.62 -7.74
N LEU A 155 -12.29 13.60 -7.74
CA LEU A 155 -11.94 12.28 -7.22
C LEU A 155 -10.86 11.57 -8.06
N HIS A 156 -10.86 11.80 -9.37
CA HIS A 156 -9.86 11.25 -10.27
C HIS A 156 -8.50 11.90 -10.04
N ALA A 157 -8.46 13.21 -9.84
CA ALA A 157 -7.24 13.93 -9.45
C ALA A 157 -6.69 13.45 -8.10
N LEU A 158 -7.53 12.91 -7.21
CA LEU A 158 -7.13 12.28 -5.96
C LEU A 158 -6.79 10.77 -6.09
N GLY A 159 -6.82 10.21 -7.30
CA GLY A 159 -6.54 8.79 -7.55
C GLY A 159 -7.59 7.81 -6.97
N LEU A 160 -8.77 8.31 -6.60
CA LEU A 160 -9.84 7.50 -5.98
C LEU A 160 -10.75 6.83 -7.00
N VAL A 161 -10.87 7.42 -8.19
CA VAL A 161 -11.74 6.91 -9.26
C VAL A 161 -11.01 7.00 -10.61
N MET A 162 -11.53 6.25 -11.57
CA MET A 162 -11.18 6.32 -12.97
C MET A 162 -11.74 7.60 -13.60
N SER A 163 -11.20 7.98 -14.75
CA SER A 163 -11.66 9.16 -15.48
C SER A 163 -13.11 9.02 -15.94
N HIS A 164 -13.82 10.15 -16.06
CA HIS A 164 -15.19 10.15 -16.58
C HIS A 164 -15.30 9.46 -17.95
N SER A 165 -14.30 9.64 -18.82
CA SER A 165 -14.24 8.96 -20.13
C SER A 165 -14.19 7.43 -20.00
N TRP A 166 -13.39 6.91 -19.07
CA TRP A 166 -13.34 5.48 -18.80
C TRP A 166 -14.70 4.96 -18.30
N ILE A 167 -15.34 5.71 -17.40
CA ILE A 167 -16.64 5.35 -16.82
C ILE A 167 -17.72 5.24 -17.89
N SER A 168 -17.81 6.23 -18.78
CA SER A 168 -18.77 6.19 -19.90
C SER A 168 -18.57 4.94 -20.77
N LYS A 169 -17.31 4.62 -21.12
CA LYS A 169 -16.99 3.43 -21.92
C LYS A 169 -17.33 2.14 -21.18
N ALA A 170 -17.04 2.08 -19.88
CA ALA A 170 -17.33 0.93 -19.02
C ALA A 170 -18.84 0.64 -18.98
N ILE A 171 -19.68 1.66 -18.80
CA ILE A 171 -21.15 1.51 -18.78
C ILE A 171 -21.69 1.09 -20.14
N CYS A 172 -21.22 1.69 -21.23
CA CYS A 172 -21.61 1.26 -22.57
C CYS A 172 -21.24 -0.22 -22.82
N ARG A 173 -20.10 -0.68 -22.30
CA ARG A 173 -19.70 -2.09 -22.39
C ARG A 173 -20.60 -2.99 -21.55
N MET A 174 -20.87 -2.66 -20.28
CA MET A 174 -21.80 -3.42 -19.43
C MET A 174 -23.18 -3.52 -20.07
N SER A 175 -23.71 -2.40 -20.57
CA SER A 175 -25.03 -2.38 -21.22
C SER A 175 -25.09 -3.26 -22.46
N ARG A 176 -24.02 -3.33 -23.27
CA ARG A 176 -23.96 -4.23 -24.41
C ARG A 176 -23.92 -5.69 -23.98
N MET A 177 -23.08 -6.04 -22.99
CA MET A 177 -22.99 -7.39 -22.46
C MET A 177 -24.34 -7.89 -21.95
N THR A 178 -25.05 -7.08 -21.16
CA THR A 178 -26.39 -7.43 -20.67
C THR A 178 -27.43 -7.56 -21.80
N LEU A 179 -27.34 -6.75 -22.86
CA LEU A 179 -28.24 -6.88 -24.01
C LEU A 179 -27.96 -8.13 -24.83
N ASP A 180 -26.69 -8.54 -24.94
CA ASP A 180 -26.30 -9.77 -25.64
C ASP A 180 -26.73 -11.01 -24.83
N GLU A 181 -26.59 -10.99 -23.50
CA GLU A 181 -27.10 -12.04 -22.59
C GLU A 181 -28.63 -12.24 -22.69
N LEU A 182 -29.39 -11.17 -22.96
CA LEU A 182 -30.85 -11.24 -23.12
C LEU A 182 -31.30 -11.73 -24.51
N ARG A 183 -30.38 -11.84 -25.47
CA ARG A 183 -30.66 -12.32 -26.83
C ARG A 183 -30.42 -13.83 -26.98
N GLU A 184 -29.66 -14.43 -26.07
CA GLU A 184 -29.48 -15.88 -25.93
C GLU A 184 -30.64 -16.52 -25.16
#